data_AF-A0A2G5BAD7-F1
#
_entry.id   AF-A0A2G5BAD7-F1
#
_cell.length_a   1.000
_cell.length_b   1.000
_cell.length_c   1.000
_cell.angle_alpha   90.00
_cell.angle_beta   90.00
_cell.angle_gamma   90.00
#
_symmetry.space_group_name_H-M   'P 1'
#
loop_
_entity.id
_entity.type
_entity.pdbx_description
1 polymer ?
#
loop_
_entity_poly.entity_id
_entity_poly.type
_entity_poly.pdbx_seq_one_letter_code
_entity_poly.pdbx_strand_id
1 'polypeptide(L)'
;MSNYGASPAKRNNGPRYTTSESHPGDDSSARSQYSTDRDVTSMGGMAAMSTASMMLDPRSLLEVIPGTRSVDLEMLPPPDPFLQQCNTFLRAFQFTIVQHPIRARMCGSSDKDWRPLSPPAVLKFELFDFEGNHVIDTMFMQHLVVHTTLWSADKSEELTVVELPHNSNSKRISAAAKSRKRGVTHFGKRASEPGLEIENNLLGDYSASSSIVEDEHGERGCYFVFPNLSIRLEGRYRLRFMLIRLPSMGNCDTLEQMVPKTLSEIYSEEFDVYSIKTFPGMIESTPLSRALAQQGLKIPIRNTQDAN
;
A
#
# COMPACT_ATOMS: atom_id res chain seq x y z
N MET A 1 17.59 24.95 56.29
CA MET A 1 17.92 23.98 57.35
C MET A 1 17.52 22.61 56.81
N SER A 2 18.43 21.72 56.38
CA SER A 2 19.39 20.89 57.18
C SER A 2 18.63 19.87 58.04
N ASN A 3 18.78 18.53 57.94
CA ASN A 3 19.91 17.65 57.54
C ASN A 3 19.44 16.48 56.63
N TYR A 4 20.23 15.83 55.75
CA TYR A 4 21.50 15.08 55.86
C TYR A 4 21.39 13.64 56.45
N GLY A 5 21.88 12.65 55.68
CA GLY A 5 21.96 11.22 55.99
C GLY A 5 21.96 10.37 54.70
N ALA A 6 23.09 10.09 54.04
CA ALA A 6 24.19 9.15 54.36
C ALA A 6 24.01 7.77 53.67
N SER A 7 25.09 7.23 53.09
CA SER A 7 25.12 6.01 52.26
C SER A 7 25.89 4.88 52.97
N PRO A 8 25.80 3.61 52.51
CA PRO A 8 26.97 3.04 51.81
C PRO A 8 26.63 2.06 50.65
N ALA A 9 27.67 1.53 49.98
CA ALA A 9 27.56 0.65 48.82
C ALA A 9 28.41 -0.64 48.90
N LYS A 10 28.03 -1.68 48.14
CA LYS A 10 28.82 -2.85 47.71
C LYS A 10 28.44 -3.13 46.24
N ARG A 11 29.32 -3.32 45.23
CA ARG A 11 30.55 -4.14 45.03
C ARG A 11 30.32 -5.63 44.73
N ASN A 12 30.32 -5.97 43.43
CA ASN A 12 31.21 -6.94 42.75
C ASN A 12 31.00 -6.77 41.22
N ASN A 13 32.03 -6.71 40.36
CA ASN A 13 32.91 -7.79 39.87
C ASN A 13 32.08 -8.91 39.19
N GLY A 14 32.26 -9.30 37.92
CA GLY A 14 33.34 -9.11 36.90
C GLY A 14 33.48 -10.44 36.11
N PRO A 15 34.33 -10.59 35.08
CA PRO A 15 35.23 -9.63 34.42
C PRO A 15 34.97 -9.47 32.89
N ARG A 16 35.82 -8.70 32.20
CA ARG A 16 36.04 -8.78 30.74
C ARG A 16 37.32 -9.58 30.46
N TYR A 17 37.46 -10.13 29.24
CA TYR A 17 38.76 -10.42 28.63
C TYR A 17 38.84 -9.89 27.20
N THR A 18 40.06 -9.58 26.77
CA THR A 18 40.49 -9.04 25.47
C THR A 18 41.91 -9.53 25.19
N THR A 19 42.46 -9.27 24.00
CA THR A 19 43.86 -9.54 23.55
C THR A 19 44.26 -11.03 23.45
N SER A 20 45.18 -11.48 22.58
CA SER A 20 45.45 -11.21 21.14
C SER A 20 46.64 -12.09 20.67
N GLU A 21 46.92 -12.10 19.35
CA GLU A 21 48.21 -12.47 18.69
C GLU A 21 48.55 -13.94 18.33
N SER A 22 49.29 -14.04 17.22
CA SER A 22 50.25 -15.08 16.76
C SER A 22 49.80 -16.50 16.33
N HIS A 23 50.06 -16.77 15.04
CA HIS A 23 50.45 -18.05 14.40
C HIS A 23 51.89 -18.48 14.84
N PRO A 24 52.45 -19.69 14.55
CA PRO A 24 52.32 -20.45 13.29
C PRO A 24 52.42 -22.01 13.34
N GLY A 25 52.46 -22.64 12.15
CA GLY A 25 53.15 -23.92 11.91
C GLY A 25 52.35 -25.01 11.18
N ASP A 26 52.77 -25.36 9.96
CA ASP A 26 52.86 -26.69 9.29
C ASP A 26 51.65 -27.66 9.32
N ASP A 27 51.45 -28.64 8.42
CA ASP A 27 51.63 -28.85 6.95
C ASP A 27 50.65 -30.05 6.61
N SER A 28 50.38 -30.60 5.42
CA SER A 28 51.05 -30.64 4.10
C SER A 28 50.05 -30.81 2.92
N SER A 29 50.62 -30.96 1.72
CA SER A 29 50.11 -31.59 0.49
C SER A 29 49.03 -32.69 0.63
N ALA A 30 48.20 -33.00 -0.39
CA ALA A 30 48.56 -33.04 -1.82
C ALA A 30 47.44 -32.77 -2.83
N ARG A 31 47.83 -32.65 -4.11
CA ARG A 31 47.04 -32.17 -5.26
C ARG A 31 47.22 -33.11 -6.46
N SER A 32 46.13 -33.65 -7.00
CA SER A 32 46.07 -34.35 -8.30
C SER A 32 44.68 -34.05 -8.91
N GLN A 33 44.55 -33.11 -9.86
CA GLN A 33 44.79 -33.24 -11.30
C GLN A 33 43.68 -33.99 -12.05
N TYR A 34 43.14 -33.32 -13.08
CA TYR A 34 42.18 -33.88 -14.03
C TYR A 34 42.88 -34.84 -15.02
N SER A 35 42.15 -35.84 -15.51
CA SER A 35 42.43 -36.53 -16.78
C SER A 35 41.11 -37.00 -17.40
N THR A 36 41.12 -37.37 -18.69
CA THR A 36 39.93 -37.42 -19.56
C THR A 36 39.50 -38.83 -20.01
N ASP A 37 38.30 -38.88 -20.58
CA ASP A 37 37.71 -39.89 -21.49
C ASP A 37 37.56 -41.36 -21.03
N ARG A 38 36.30 -41.83 -20.95
CA ARG A 38 35.65 -42.63 -22.04
C ARG A 38 34.22 -43.05 -21.69
N ASP A 39 33.40 -43.19 -22.73
CA ASP A 39 32.04 -43.78 -22.67
C ASP A 39 32.04 -45.29 -22.38
N VAL A 40 30.93 -45.81 -21.86
CA VAL A 40 30.13 -46.91 -22.48
C VAL A 40 28.79 -47.11 -21.75
N THR A 41 27.71 -46.86 -22.50
CA THR A 41 26.36 -47.45 -22.53
C THR A 41 25.77 -48.24 -21.32
N SER A 42 24.52 -47.86 -20.96
CA SER A 42 23.31 -48.74 -20.86
C SER A 42 22.59 -48.92 -19.51
N MET A 43 21.26 -49.08 -19.62
CA MET A 43 20.29 -49.64 -18.65
C MET A 43 20.19 -49.01 -17.23
N GLY A 44 19.10 -48.28 -16.98
CA GLY A 44 18.76 -47.77 -15.65
C GLY A 44 17.42 -47.04 -15.61
N GLY A 45 16.31 -47.76 -15.82
CA GLY A 45 14.97 -47.17 -15.90
C GLY A 45 14.47 -46.64 -14.55
N MET A 46 14.68 -45.34 -14.28
CA MET A 46 13.96 -44.65 -13.21
C MET A 46 12.55 -44.31 -13.68
N ALA A 47 11.54 -44.84 -12.99
CA ALA A 47 10.16 -44.42 -13.23
C ALA A 47 10.04 -42.92 -12.91
N ALA A 48 9.47 -42.15 -13.84
CA ALA A 48 9.08 -40.78 -13.56
C ALA A 48 8.01 -40.81 -12.47
N MET A 49 8.40 -40.49 -11.24
CA MET A 49 7.45 -40.21 -10.17
C MET A 49 6.71 -38.94 -10.56
N SER A 50 5.58 -39.12 -11.23
CA SER A 50 4.60 -38.06 -11.41
C SER A 50 4.15 -37.64 -10.03
N THR A 51 4.75 -36.56 -9.52
CA THR A 51 4.16 -35.77 -8.45
C THR A 51 2.91 -35.14 -9.03
N ALA A 52 1.83 -35.92 -9.01
CA ALA A 52 0.49 -35.42 -9.21
C ALA A 52 0.24 -34.39 -8.10
N SER A 53 0.58 -33.14 -8.40
CA SER A 53 0.18 -32.00 -7.59
C SER A 53 -1.31 -32.14 -7.35
N MET A 54 -1.74 -32.06 -6.09
CA MET A 54 -3.16 -32.11 -5.76
C MET A 54 -3.79 -30.79 -6.19
N MET A 55 -4.00 -30.67 -7.50
CA MET A 55 -4.89 -29.70 -8.12
C MET A 55 -6.28 -29.96 -7.59
N LEU A 56 -6.61 -29.28 -6.50
CA LEU A 56 -7.99 -28.91 -6.18
C LEU A 56 -8.59 -28.36 -7.48
N ASP A 57 -9.77 -28.84 -7.89
CA ASP A 57 -10.46 -28.28 -9.06
C ASP A 57 -10.55 -26.77 -8.83
N PRO A 58 -10.05 -25.90 -9.74
CA PRO A 58 -10.13 -24.45 -9.56
C PRO A 58 -11.56 -23.96 -9.24
N ARG A 59 -12.59 -24.66 -9.73
CA ARG A 59 -14.00 -24.40 -9.40
C ARG A 59 -14.34 -24.52 -7.91
N SER A 60 -13.62 -25.35 -7.15
CA SER A 60 -13.89 -25.63 -5.73
C SER A 60 -13.55 -24.46 -4.78
N LEU A 61 -12.89 -23.42 -5.30
CA LEU A 61 -12.55 -22.19 -4.57
C LEU A 61 -13.24 -20.94 -5.16
N LEU A 62 -14.09 -21.10 -6.18
CA LEU A 62 -14.89 -20.02 -6.75
C LEU A 62 -16.25 -20.00 -6.08
N GLU A 63 -16.56 -18.95 -5.34
CA GLU A 63 -17.90 -18.73 -4.81
C GLU A 63 -18.72 -17.92 -5.81
N VAL A 64 -19.72 -18.56 -6.43
CA VAL A 64 -20.65 -17.92 -7.37
C VAL A 64 -21.87 -17.44 -6.61
N ILE A 65 -22.09 -16.13 -6.59
CA ILE A 65 -23.24 -15.46 -5.99
C ILE A 65 -24.24 -15.17 -7.12
N PRO A 66 -25.44 -15.80 -7.13
CA PRO A 66 -26.43 -15.58 -8.17
C PRO A 66 -26.82 -14.11 -8.30
N GLY A 67 -26.75 -13.57 -9.52
CA GLY A 67 -26.89 -12.13 -9.76
C GLY A 67 -28.28 -11.59 -9.43
N THR A 68 -28.38 -10.71 -8.43
CA THR A 68 -29.61 -9.92 -8.16
C THR A 68 -29.80 -8.75 -9.13
N ARG A 69 -28.77 -8.42 -9.91
CA ARG A 69 -28.73 -7.29 -10.87
C ARG A 69 -28.36 -7.81 -12.25
N SER A 70 -29.14 -7.43 -13.26
CA SER A 70 -28.81 -7.66 -14.67
C SER A 70 -27.67 -6.72 -15.10
N VAL A 71 -26.44 -7.22 -15.06
CA VAL A 71 -25.26 -6.52 -15.59
C VAL A 71 -25.20 -6.74 -17.11
N ASP A 72 -25.07 -5.65 -17.88
CA ASP A 72 -24.85 -5.75 -19.32
C ASP A 72 -23.38 -6.15 -19.60
N LEU A 73 -23.18 -7.44 -19.79
CA LEU A 73 -21.86 -8.04 -20.06
C LEU A 73 -21.28 -7.60 -21.41
N GLU A 74 -22.08 -7.13 -22.37
CA GLU A 74 -21.57 -6.63 -23.65
C GLU A 74 -20.96 -5.22 -23.52
N MET A 75 -21.43 -4.44 -22.54
CA MET A 75 -20.88 -3.12 -22.22
C MET A 75 -19.67 -3.13 -21.27
N LEU A 76 -19.39 -4.25 -20.58
CA LEU A 76 -18.18 -4.40 -19.77
C LEU A 76 -16.98 -4.88 -20.61
N PRO A 77 -15.74 -4.44 -20.29
CA PRO A 77 -14.56 -4.95 -20.96
C PRO A 77 -14.44 -6.47 -20.76
N PRO A 78 -13.94 -7.22 -21.76
CA PRO A 78 -13.56 -8.61 -21.53
C PRO A 78 -12.47 -8.64 -20.44
N PRO A 79 -12.36 -9.75 -19.67
CA PRO A 79 -11.26 -9.88 -18.74
C PRO A 79 -9.96 -9.81 -19.52
N ASP A 80 -8.93 -9.22 -18.89
CA ASP A 80 -7.59 -9.22 -19.46
C ASP A 80 -7.22 -10.63 -19.95
N PRO A 81 -6.51 -10.81 -21.08
CA PRO A 81 -6.20 -12.15 -21.59
C PRO A 81 -5.55 -13.08 -20.56
N PHE A 82 -4.87 -12.54 -19.55
CA PHE A 82 -4.40 -13.32 -18.41
C PHE A 82 -5.53 -13.79 -17.46
N LEU A 83 -6.52 -12.96 -17.15
CA LEU A 83 -7.70 -13.35 -16.36
C LEU A 83 -8.44 -14.51 -17.04
N GLN A 84 -8.61 -14.45 -18.36
CA GLN A 84 -9.20 -15.54 -19.15
C GLN A 84 -8.36 -16.83 -19.14
N GLN A 85 -7.03 -16.72 -19.11
CA GLN A 85 -6.13 -17.88 -18.97
C GLN A 85 -6.19 -18.52 -17.58
N CYS A 86 -6.24 -17.71 -16.52
CA CYS A 86 -6.31 -18.21 -15.15
C CYS A 86 -7.69 -18.78 -14.79
N ASN A 87 -8.76 -18.22 -15.35
CA ASN A 87 -10.13 -18.63 -15.05
C ASN A 87 -11.02 -18.45 -16.30
N THR A 88 -11.16 -19.52 -17.07
CA THR A 88 -11.90 -19.57 -18.33
C THR A 88 -13.42 -19.40 -18.19
N PHE A 89 -13.94 -19.33 -16.96
CA PHE A 89 -15.35 -19.07 -16.68
C PHE A 89 -15.68 -17.57 -16.58
N LEU A 90 -14.67 -16.69 -16.52
CA LEU A 90 -14.86 -15.24 -16.42
C LEU A 90 -15.19 -14.63 -17.78
N ARG A 91 -16.30 -13.89 -17.85
CA ARG A 91 -16.75 -13.12 -19.03
C ARG A 91 -16.49 -11.63 -18.89
N ALA A 92 -16.40 -11.08 -17.68
CA ALA A 92 -16.06 -9.68 -17.47
C ALA A 92 -15.43 -9.43 -16.10
N PHE A 93 -14.84 -8.24 -15.93
CA PHE A 93 -14.65 -7.64 -14.61
C PHE A 93 -15.14 -6.19 -14.62
N GLN A 94 -15.43 -5.68 -13.43
CA GLN A 94 -15.76 -4.28 -13.20
C GLN A 94 -14.92 -3.75 -12.05
N PHE A 95 -14.43 -2.51 -12.19
CA PHE A 95 -13.68 -1.79 -11.17
C PHE A 95 -14.31 -0.41 -11.02
N THR A 96 -14.85 -0.12 -9.84
CA THR A 96 -15.70 1.06 -9.59
C THR A 96 -15.28 1.77 -8.32
N ILE A 97 -15.50 3.08 -8.27
CA ILE A 97 -15.48 3.84 -7.02
C ILE A 97 -16.90 3.85 -6.49
N VAL A 98 -17.16 3.11 -5.42
CA VAL A 98 -18.48 3.05 -4.77
C VAL A 98 -18.66 4.15 -3.73
N GLN A 99 -17.57 4.80 -3.32
CA GLN A 99 -17.61 5.99 -2.47
C GLN A 99 -16.50 6.97 -2.88
N HIS A 100 -16.91 8.10 -3.46
CA HIS A 100 -16.00 9.19 -3.81
C HIS A 100 -15.63 10.03 -2.56
N PRO A 101 -14.39 10.50 -2.46
CA PRO A 101 -14.05 11.56 -1.51
C PRO A 101 -14.75 12.87 -1.94
N ILE A 102 -15.29 13.63 -0.98
CA ILE A 102 -16.06 14.86 -1.26
C ILE A 102 -15.28 16.10 -0.82
N ARG A 103 -14.52 16.02 0.28
CA ARG A 103 -13.71 17.14 0.79
C ARG A 103 -12.55 16.73 1.68
N ALA A 104 -11.53 17.59 1.78
CA ALA A 104 -10.51 17.56 2.83
C ALA A 104 -10.21 18.97 3.39
N ARG A 105 -9.45 19.03 4.48
CA ARG A 105 -8.74 20.23 4.93
C ARG A 105 -7.29 20.12 4.48
N MET A 106 -6.72 21.20 3.95
CA MET A 106 -5.28 21.26 3.69
C MET A 106 -4.48 20.99 4.98
N CYS A 107 -3.35 20.28 4.88
CA CYS A 107 -2.42 20.09 6.00
C CYS A 107 -1.50 21.30 6.22
N GLY A 108 -1.18 22.05 5.17
CA GLY A 108 -0.16 23.10 5.20
C GLY A 108 1.23 22.56 5.55
N SER A 109 2.09 23.40 6.11
CA SER A 109 3.49 23.07 6.42
C SER A 109 3.71 22.44 7.81
N SER A 110 2.69 21.74 8.35
CA SER A 110 2.73 21.12 9.69
C SER A 110 2.41 19.63 9.64
N ASP A 111 3.39 18.80 10.01
CA ASP A 111 3.26 17.32 10.02
C ASP A 111 2.41 16.77 11.18
N LYS A 112 1.64 17.64 11.88
CA LYS A 112 0.84 17.30 13.06
C LYS A 112 -0.66 17.42 12.87
N ASP A 113 -1.09 18.06 11.80
CA ASP A 113 -2.47 18.56 11.62
C ASP A 113 -3.20 17.87 10.45
N TRP A 114 -2.74 16.68 10.07
CA TRP A 114 -3.28 15.92 8.94
C TRP A 114 -4.73 15.51 9.18
N ARG A 115 -5.57 15.68 8.15
CA ARG A 115 -6.97 15.27 8.15
C ARG A 115 -7.28 14.53 6.87
N PRO A 116 -7.75 13.27 6.94
CA PRO A 116 -8.01 12.49 5.75
C PRO A 116 -9.21 13.05 4.95
N LEU A 117 -9.29 12.65 3.69
CA LEU A 117 -10.45 12.86 2.82
C LEU A 117 -11.72 12.33 3.47
N SER A 118 -12.82 13.03 3.20
CA SER A 118 -14.11 12.83 3.84
C SER A 118 -15.23 12.83 2.79
N PRO A 119 -16.02 11.75 2.65
CA PRO A 119 -15.77 10.41 3.23
C PRO A 119 -14.45 9.80 2.67
N PRO A 120 -13.92 8.73 3.27
CA PRO A 120 -12.76 8.03 2.71
C PRO A 120 -13.12 7.40 1.36
N ALA A 121 -12.16 7.28 0.44
CA ALA A 121 -12.44 6.64 -0.85
C ALA A 121 -12.63 5.13 -0.66
N VAL A 122 -13.67 4.56 -1.27
CA VAL A 122 -13.91 3.10 -1.34
C VAL A 122 -14.14 2.69 -2.79
N LEU A 123 -13.45 1.64 -3.19
CA LEU A 123 -13.55 1.02 -4.50
C LEU A 123 -14.00 -0.43 -4.37
N LYS A 124 -14.74 -0.91 -5.38
CA LYS A 124 -15.16 -2.31 -5.49
C LYS A 124 -14.56 -2.91 -6.77
N PHE A 125 -14.17 -4.17 -6.68
CA PHE A 125 -13.79 -5.02 -7.81
C PHE A 125 -14.73 -6.21 -7.85
N GLU A 126 -15.29 -6.46 -9.03
CA GLU A 126 -16.34 -7.44 -9.28
C GLU A 126 -15.93 -8.29 -10.49
N LEU A 127 -16.09 -9.61 -10.39
CA LEU A 127 -15.90 -10.54 -11.50
C LEU A 127 -17.26 -11.12 -11.91
N PHE A 128 -17.46 -11.34 -13.20
CA PHE A 128 -18.70 -11.91 -13.72
C PHE A 128 -18.42 -13.12 -14.62
N ASP A 129 -19.26 -14.15 -14.49
CA ASP A 129 -19.26 -15.30 -15.40
C ASP A 129 -20.08 -15.03 -16.68
N PHE A 130 -20.17 -16.02 -17.57
CA PHE A 130 -20.92 -15.94 -18.82
C PHE A 130 -22.45 -15.89 -18.65
N GLU A 131 -22.97 -16.18 -17.46
CA GLU A 131 -24.40 -16.09 -17.12
C GLU A 131 -24.77 -14.74 -16.45
N GLY A 132 -23.76 -13.99 -15.99
CA GLY A 132 -23.90 -12.71 -15.29
C GLY A 132 -23.90 -12.83 -13.77
N ASN A 133 -23.59 -14.01 -13.22
CA ASN A 133 -23.43 -14.18 -11.77
C ASN A 133 -22.14 -13.50 -11.29
N HIS A 134 -22.14 -13.06 -10.03
CA HIS A 134 -20.96 -12.45 -9.42
C HIS A 134 -20.03 -13.53 -8.86
N VAL A 135 -18.72 -13.44 -9.14
CA VAL A 135 -17.74 -14.48 -8.80
C VAL A 135 -16.72 -13.97 -7.79
N ILE A 136 -16.64 -14.60 -6.62
CA ILE A 136 -15.58 -14.36 -5.64
C ILE A 136 -14.46 -15.38 -5.85
N ASP A 137 -13.44 -14.99 -6.61
CA ASP A 137 -12.17 -15.73 -6.71
C ASP A 137 -11.19 -15.22 -5.63
N THR A 138 -11.25 -15.81 -4.43
CA THR A 138 -10.38 -15.40 -3.31
C THR A 138 -8.90 -15.58 -3.64
N MET A 139 -8.54 -16.60 -4.44
CA MET A 139 -7.16 -16.92 -4.77
C MET A 139 -6.55 -15.90 -5.72
N PHE A 140 -7.33 -15.38 -6.68
CA PHE A 140 -6.95 -14.24 -7.51
C PHE A 140 -6.99 -12.93 -6.71
N MET A 141 -8.11 -12.63 -6.04
CA MET A 141 -8.40 -11.33 -5.44
C MET A 141 -7.36 -10.91 -4.39
N GLN A 142 -6.85 -11.84 -3.57
CA GLN A 142 -5.82 -11.57 -2.56
C GLN A 142 -4.49 -11.00 -3.14
N HIS A 143 -4.26 -11.15 -4.44
CA HIS A 143 -3.08 -10.62 -5.14
C HIS A 143 -3.33 -9.23 -5.76
N LEU A 144 -4.48 -8.62 -5.52
CA LEU A 144 -4.82 -7.28 -6.01
C LEU A 144 -4.43 -6.19 -5.01
N VAL A 145 -3.81 -5.13 -5.52
CA VAL A 145 -3.50 -3.90 -4.81
C VAL A 145 -3.97 -2.72 -5.66
N VAL A 146 -4.69 -1.78 -5.08
CA VAL A 146 -4.96 -0.49 -5.72
C VAL A 146 -3.92 0.51 -5.24
N HIS A 147 -3.23 1.17 -6.16
CA HIS A 147 -2.38 2.32 -5.88
C HIS A 147 -3.10 3.61 -6.32
N THR A 148 -2.88 4.72 -5.61
CA THR A 148 -3.50 6.01 -5.95
C THR A 148 -2.51 7.16 -6.04
N THR A 149 -2.74 8.03 -7.02
CA THR A 149 -2.01 9.28 -7.23
C THR A 149 -2.98 10.47 -7.31
N LEU A 150 -2.50 11.67 -6.97
CA LEU A 150 -3.31 12.88 -6.90
C LEU A 150 -3.20 13.66 -8.20
N TRP A 151 -4.32 14.03 -8.80
CA TRP A 151 -4.40 14.70 -10.09
C TRP A 151 -5.16 16.03 -10.00
N SER A 152 -4.82 16.91 -10.93
CA SER A 152 -5.59 18.09 -11.30
C SER A 152 -7.07 17.79 -11.57
N ALA A 153 -7.95 18.79 -11.39
CA ALA A 153 -9.41 18.63 -11.53
C ALA A 153 -9.85 18.25 -12.97
N ASP A 154 -9.09 18.68 -13.97
CA ASP A 154 -9.27 18.40 -15.40
C ASP A 154 -8.50 17.15 -15.88
N LYS A 155 -7.71 16.52 -15.00
CA LYS A 155 -6.86 15.33 -15.28
C LYS A 155 -5.71 15.58 -16.26
N SER A 156 -5.24 16.82 -16.42
CA SER A 156 -4.11 17.15 -17.30
C SER A 156 -2.75 16.83 -16.65
N GLU A 157 -2.59 17.22 -15.38
CA GLU A 157 -1.35 17.10 -14.61
C GLU A 157 -1.50 16.18 -13.37
N GLU A 158 -0.48 15.36 -13.10
CA GLU A 158 -0.34 14.68 -11.81
C GLU A 158 0.32 15.62 -10.79
N LEU A 159 -0.33 15.78 -9.64
CA LEU A 159 0.01 16.71 -8.57
C LEU A 159 0.29 15.99 -7.24
N THR A 160 0.67 14.70 -7.29
CA THR A 160 1.10 13.88 -6.14
C THR A 160 2.31 14.51 -5.43
N VAL A 161 3.22 15.08 -6.21
CA VAL A 161 4.46 15.73 -5.78
C VAL A 161 4.48 17.13 -6.37
N VAL A 162 4.92 18.12 -5.59
CA VAL A 162 4.86 19.55 -5.93
C VAL A 162 6.12 20.27 -5.48
N GLU A 163 6.48 21.34 -6.19
CA GLU A 163 7.56 22.25 -5.80
C GLU A 163 7.02 23.38 -4.92
N LEU A 164 7.61 23.59 -3.74
CA LEU A 164 7.19 24.61 -2.77
C LEU A 164 8.34 25.54 -2.37
N PRO A 165 8.09 26.86 -2.19
CA PRO A 165 9.11 27.79 -1.72
C PRO A 165 9.67 27.38 -0.34
N HIS A 166 10.99 27.27 -0.22
CA HIS A 166 11.69 26.78 0.98
C HIS A 166 11.27 27.53 2.27
N ASN A 167 10.38 26.92 3.05
CA ASN A 167 9.96 27.45 4.34
C ASN A 167 11.03 27.17 5.40
N SER A 168 12.02 28.08 5.46
CA SER A 168 13.16 28.01 6.39
C SER A 168 12.79 27.96 7.88
N ASN A 169 11.51 28.11 8.26
CA ASN A 169 11.05 27.96 9.64
C ASN A 169 10.67 26.52 10.00
N SER A 170 10.17 25.70 9.07
CA SER A 170 9.67 24.33 9.36
C SER A 170 10.76 23.46 10.03
N LYS A 171 11.97 23.47 9.46
CA LYS A 171 13.14 22.74 9.97
C LYS A 171 13.77 23.36 11.23
N ARG A 172 13.40 24.59 11.62
CA ARG A 172 13.93 25.25 12.84
C ARG A 172 13.22 24.80 14.12
N ILE A 173 11.93 24.47 14.05
CA ILE A 173 11.15 24.04 15.24
C ILE A 173 11.66 22.67 15.75
N SER A 174 11.97 21.74 14.83
CA SER A 174 12.55 20.43 15.18
C SER A 174 14.01 20.53 15.64
N ALA A 175 14.81 21.43 15.06
CA ALA A 175 16.21 21.66 15.48
C ALA A 175 16.33 22.36 16.85
N ALA A 176 15.44 23.32 17.15
CA ALA A 176 15.46 24.08 18.42
C ALA A 176 15.29 23.18 19.66
N ALA A 177 14.60 22.05 19.53
CA ALA A 177 14.38 21.09 20.61
C ALA A 177 15.65 20.32 21.04
N LYS A 178 16.75 20.35 20.27
CA LYS A 178 17.96 19.54 20.54
C LYS A 178 19.26 20.32 20.77
N SER A 179 19.28 21.66 20.67
CA SER A 179 20.52 22.44 20.85
C SER A 179 20.51 23.35 22.09
N ARG A 180 21.08 22.84 23.18
CA ARG A 180 21.56 23.64 24.33
C ARG A 180 23.04 23.35 24.64
N LYS A 181 23.96 23.81 23.77
CA LYS A 181 25.35 24.14 24.14
C LYS A 181 26.09 24.91 23.02
N ARG A 182 26.62 26.09 23.41
CA ARG A 182 27.87 26.74 22.96
C ARG A 182 28.17 26.75 21.45
N GLY A 183 28.06 27.92 20.82
CA GLY A 183 28.42 28.12 19.41
C GLY A 183 29.86 28.60 19.19
N VAL A 184 30.16 28.92 17.92
CA VAL A 184 31.30 29.69 17.41
C VAL A 184 30.77 30.55 16.25
N THR A 185 31.33 31.75 16.05
CA THR A 185 30.99 32.65 14.94
C THR A 185 31.82 32.34 13.69
N HIS A 186 31.19 32.13 12.53
CA HIS A 186 31.88 32.23 11.24
C HIS A 186 30.99 32.70 10.09
N PHE A 187 31.54 33.66 9.35
CA PHE A 187 31.27 34.11 7.97
C PHE A 187 29.83 34.33 7.47
N GLY A 188 29.67 35.44 6.74
CA GLY A 188 28.38 35.89 6.24
C GLY A 188 27.76 34.90 5.26
N LYS A 189 26.55 34.42 5.58
CA LYS A 189 25.70 33.77 4.60
C LYS A 189 25.21 34.82 3.60
N ARG A 190 25.82 34.82 2.41
CA ARG A 190 25.19 35.29 1.17
C ARG A 190 23.76 34.74 1.16
N ALA A 191 22.77 35.59 0.91
CA ALA A 191 21.38 35.14 0.80
C ALA A 191 21.32 34.09 -0.32
N SER A 192 21.06 32.84 0.05
CA SER A 192 20.60 31.84 -0.90
C SER A 192 19.24 32.27 -1.39
N GLU A 193 19.02 32.24 -2.70
CA GLU A 193 17.70 32.38 -3.29
C GLU A 193 16.73 31.39 -2.62
N PRO A 194 15.43 31.73 -2.49
CA PRO A 194 14.44 30.83 -1.90
C PRO A 194 14.24 29.64 -2.83
N GLY A 195 15.07 28.61 -2.64
CA GLY A 195 15.01 27.38 -3.43
C GLY A 195 13.63 26.74 -3.33
N LEU A 196 13.28 26.00 -4.37
CA LEU A 196 12.10 25.14 -4.33
C LEU A 196 12.48 23.82 -3.65
N GLU A 197 11.72 23.42 -2.64
CA GLU A 197 11.80 22.07 -2.07
C GLU A 197 10.68 21.23 -2.67
N ILE A 198 11.03 20.05 -3.17
CA ILE A 198 10.09 19.07 -3.69
C ILE A 198 9.43 18.36 -2.49
N GLU A 199 8.11 18.50 -2.33
CA GLU A 199 7.33 17.87 -1.27
C GLU A 199 6.17 17.03 -1.83
N ASN A 200 5.77 15.98 -1.11
CA ASN A 200 4.54 15.25 -1.43
C ASN A 200 3.31 16.11 -1.06
N ASN A 201 2.43 16.32 -2.03
CA ASN A 201 1.15 17.00 -1.81
C ASN A 201 0.09 16.02 -1.29
N LEU A 202 -0.02 14.83 -1.90
CA LEU A 202 -0.74 13.71 -1.30
C LEU A 202 0.05 13.21 -0.08
N LEU A 203 -0.63 12.78 0.98
CA LEU A 203 -0.02 12.32 2.23
C LEU A 203 -0.78 11.11 2.80
N GLY A 204 -0.07 10.17 3.43
CA GLY A 204 -0.64 8.98 4.05
C GLY A 204 -0.53 7.72 3.19
N ASP A 205 -1.55 6.86 3.27
CA ASP A 205 -1.49 5.50 2.73
C ASP A 205 -1.93 5.44 1.25
N TYR A 206 -0.99 5.52 0.31
CA TYR A 206 -1.27 5.55 -1.15
C TYR A 206 -1.62 4.19 -1.76
N SER A 207 -1.65 3.11 -0.99
CA SER A 207 -1.91 1.76 -1.51
C SER A 207 -2.81 0.98 -0.57
N ALA A 208 -3.83 0.32 -1.13
CA ALA A 208 -4.76 -0.54 -0.41
C ALA A 208 -4.75 -1.95 -1.00
N SER A 209 -4.64 -2.96 -0.15
CA SER A 209 -4.88 -4.36 -0.53
C SER A 209 -6.38 -4.66 -0.61
N SER A 210 -6.74 -5.68 -1.37
CA SER A 210 -8.09 -6.26 -1.40
C SER A 210 -8.58 -6.66 -0.01
N SER A 211 -9.87 -6.46 0.28
CA SER A 211 -10.58 -7.05 1.41
C SER A 211 -11.91 -7.63 0.93
N ILE A 212 -12.19 -8.91 1.23
CA ILE A 212 -13.47 -9.55 0.86
C ILE A 212 -14.43 -9.38 2.03
N VAL A 213 -15.46 -8.57 1.84
CA VAL A 213 -16.39 -8.08 2.89
C VAL A 213 -17.76 -7.74 2.29
N GLU A 214 -18.75 -7.51 3.16
CA GLU A 214 -20.11 -7.07 2.86
C GLU A 214 -20.21 -5.52 2.87
N ASP A 215 -21.08 -4.96 2.03
CA ASP A 215 -21.48 -3.54 2.09
C ASP A 215 -22.70 -3.30 3.01
N GLU A 216 -23.25 -2.08 3.02
CA GLU A 216 -24.45 -1.76 3.83
C GLU A 216 -25.74 -2.48 3.39
N HIS A 217 -25.72 -3.24 2.31
CA HIS A 217 -26.82 -4.06 1.83
C HIS A 217 -26.61 -5.56 2.12
N GLY A 218 -25.43 -5.95 2.61
CA GLY A 218 -25.04 -7.36 2.79
C GLY A 218 -24.47 -8.01 1.52
N GLU A 219 -24.20 -7.24 0.46
CA GLU A 219 -23.67 -7.78 -0.79
C GLU A 219 -22.16 -8.02 -0.63
N ARG A 220 -21.72 -9.29 -0.75
CA ARG A 220 -20.31 -9.66 -0.62
C ARG A 220 -19.51 -9.29 -1.88
N GLY A 221 -18.36 -8.66 -1.68
CA GLY A 221 -17.48 -8.23 -2.77
C GLY A 221 -16.04 -7.98 -2.34
N CYS A 222 -15.18 -7.69 -3.32
CA CYS A 222 -13.80 -7.30 -3.10
C CYS A 222 -13.69 -5.77 -3.03
N TYR A 223 -13.40 -5.24 -1.85
CA TYR A 223 -13.34 -3.80 -1.60
C TYR A 223 -11.92 -3.34 -1.28
N PHE A 224 -11.60 -2.10 -1.67
CA PHE A 224 -10.35 -1.40 -1.36
C PHE A 224 -10.71 -0.07 -0.70
N VAL A 225 -10.13 0.23 0.46
CA VAL A 225 -10.47 1.41 1.26
C VAL A 225 -9.24 2.25 1.55
N PHE A 226 -9.40 3.56 1.38
CA PHE A 226 -8.35 4.56 1.63
C PHE A 226 -8.76 5.49 2.79
N PRO A 227 -8.61 5.06 4.05
CA PRO A 227 -9.08 5.82 5.22
C PRO A 227 -8.17 7.01 5.61
N ASN A 228 -6.93 7.02 5.10
CA ASN A 228 -5.82 7.84 5.62
C ASN A 228 -5.18 8.79 4.59
N LEU A 229 -5.82 9.03 3.45
CA LEU A 229 -5.31 9.99 2.44
C LEU A 229 -5.60 11.44 2.84
N SER A 230 -4.56 12.24 3.06
CA SER A 230 -4.63 13.69 3.35
C SER A 230 -3.93 14.49 2.25
N ILE A 231 -4.18 15.81 2.13
CA ILE A 231 -3.58 16.66 1.08
C ILE A 231 -2.96 17.92 1.69
N ARG A 232 -1.77 18.31 1.22
CA ARG A 232 -0.94 19.39 1.77
C ARG A 232 -1.46 20.78 1.41
N LEU A 233 -1.83 20.98 0.15
CA LEU A 233 -2.26 22.26 -0.41
C LEU A 233 -3.79 22.38 -0.49
N GLU A 234 -4.28 23.61 -0.57
CA GLU A 234 -5.68 23.90 -0.93
C GLU A 234 -5.85 23.93 -2.46
N GLY A 235 -7.03 23.55 -2.94
CA GLY A 235 -7.32 23.43 -4.37
C GLY A 235 -8.42 22.41 -4.66
N ARG A 236 -8.69 22.18 -5.95
CA ARG A 236 -9.62 21.16 -6.43
C ARG A 236 -8.85 20.07 -7.17
N TYR A 237 -9.14 18.81 -6.82
CA TYR A 237 -8.36 17.66 -7.27
C TYR A 237 -9.24 16.46 -7.62
N ARG A 238 -8.63 15.45 -8.23
CA ARG A 238 -9.16 14.08 -8.38
C ARG A 238 -8.11 13.09 -7.89
N LEU A 239 -8.54 11.91 -7.46
CA LEU A 239 -7.65 10.76 -7.26
C LEU A 239 -7.73 9.86 -8.49
N ARG A 240 -6.57 9.49 -9.03
CA ARG A 240 -6.42 8.37 -9.96
C ARG A 240 -6.22 7.11 -9.14
N PHE A 241 -6.90 6.03 -9.48
CA PHE A 241 -6.76 4.71 -8.86
C PHE A 241 -6.36 3.70 -9.93
N MET A 242 -5.23 3.03 -9.71
CA MET A 242 -4.66 2.03 -10.59
C MET A 242 -4.82 0.66 -9.92
N LEU A 243 -5.63 -0.23 -10.50
CA LEU A 243 -5.77 -1.61 -10.03
C LEU A 243 -4.59 -2.43 -10.56
N ILE A 244 -3.72 -2.89 -9.66
CA ILE A 244 -2.51 -3.64 -9.99
C ILE A 244 -2.65 -5.07 -9.46
N ARG A 245 -2.43 -6.05 -10.33
CA ARG A 245 -2.24 -7.45 -9.95
C ARG A 245 -0.77 -7.70 -9.64
N LEU A 246 -0.48 -8.28 -8.47
CA LEU A 246 0.84 -8.80 -8.12
C LEU A 246 1.04 -10.22 -8.67
N PRO A 247 2.30 -10.63 -8.95
CA PRO A 247 2.60 -12.01 -9.34
C PRO A 247 2.24 -13.00 -8.22
N SER A 248 1.84 -14.20 -8.61
CA SER A 248 1.51 -15.29 -7.67
C SER A 248 2.36 -16.52 -7.98
N MET A 249 3.00 -17.08 -6.95
CA MET A 249 3.96 -18.17 -7.11
C MET A 249 3.32 -19.53 -7.44
N GLY A 250 1.99 -19.67 -7.30
CA GLY A 250 1.30 -20.95 -7.44
C GLY A 250 1.04 -21.40 -8.88
N ASN A 251 0.74 -20.46 -9.78
CA ASN A 251 0.30 -20.71 -11.16
C ASN A 251 1.15 -19.88 -12.15
N CYS A 252 2.49 -20.01 -12.09
CA CYS A 252 3.39 -19.18 -12.88
C CYS A 252 4.24 -20.00 -13.87
N ASP A 253 3.67 -20.25 -15.05
CA ASP A 253 4.33 -21.00 -16.15
C ASP A 253 5.14 -20.09 -17.10
N THR A 254 4.91 -18.77 -17.10
CA THR A 254 5.62 -17.83 -18.00
C THR A 254 6.17 -16.59 -17.31
N LEU A 255 7.27 -16.04 -17.85
CA LEU A 255 7.96 -14.86 -17.31
C LEU A 255 7.07 -13.61 -17.19
N GLU A 256 6.08 -13.46 -18.07
CA GLU A 256 5.12 -12.34 -18.04
C GLU A 256 4.24 -12.36 -16.77
N GLN A 257 4.05 -13.54 -16.18
CA GLN A 257 3.21 -13.74 -14.99
C GLN A 257 3.97 -13.40 -13.68
N MET A 258 5.30 -13.20 -13.75
CA MET A 258 6.15 -12.74 -12.65
C MET A 258 6.20 -11.21 -12.49
N VAL A 259 5.61 -10.43 -13.42
CA VAL A 259 5.66 -8.96 -13.39
C VAL A 259 4.32 -8.39 -12.91
N PRO A 260 4.30 -7.41 -11.99
CA PRO A 260 3.06 -6.71 -11.63
C PRO A 260 2.42 -6.01 -12.82
N LYS A 261 1.10 -6.13 -12.98
CA LYS A 261 0.36 -5.61 -14.14
C LYS A 261 -0.82 -4.76 -13.72
N THR A 262 -0.92 -3.54 -14.24
CA THR A 262 -2.13 -2.71 -14.15
C THR A 262 -3.24 -3.32 -15.00
N LEU A 263 -4.39 -3.60 -14.39
CA LEU A 263 -5.58 -4.18 -15.04
C LEU A 263 -6.59 -3.10 -15.47
N SER A 264 -6.69 -2.02 -14.71
CA SER A 264 -7.66 -0.95 -14.93
C SER A 264 -7.24 0.33 -14.21
N GLU A 265 -7.68 1.48 -14.72
CA GLU A 265 -7.47 2.78 -14.10
C GLU A 265 -8.76 3.60 -14.12
N ILE A 266 -9.13 4.18 -12.98
CA ILE A 266 -10.31 5.03 -12.85
C ILE A 266 -10.00 6.28 -12.03
N TYR A 267 -10.76 7.36 -12.28
CA TYR A 267 -10.60 8.65 -11.61
C TYR A 267 -11.82 8.95 -10.74
N SER A 268 -11.61 9.57 -9.58
CA SER A 268 -12.71 10.09 -8.77
C SER A 268 -13.47 11.23 -9.45
N GLU A 269 -14.67 11.51 -8.93
CA GLU A 269 -15.24 12.86 -8.97
C GLU A 269 -14.26 13.90 -8.41
N GLU A 270 -14.46 15.16 -8.77
CA GLU A 270 -13.65 16.26 -8.25
C GLU A 270 -14.08 16.63 -6.83
N PHE A 271 -13.11 16.96 -5.99
CA PHE A 271 -13.35 17.33 -4.59
C PHE A 271 -12.52 18.55 -4.19
N ASP A 272 -13.05 19.30 -3.23
CA ASP A 272 -12.43 20.53 -2.74
C ASP A 272 -11.58 20.26 -1.48
N VAL A 273 -10.33 20.73 -1.51
CA VAL A 273 -9.43 20.75 -0.35
C VAL A 273 -9.40 22.18 0.18
N TYR A 274 -10.08 22.38 1.31
CA TYR A 274 -10.32 23.70 1.88
C TYR A 274 -9.16 24.18 2.75
N SER A 275 -8.99 25.51 2.80
CA SER A 275 -8.14 26.19 3.78
C SER A 275 -8.51 25.79 5.22
N ILE A 276 -7.58 26.00 6.16
CA ILE A 276 -7.82 25.81 7.60
C ILE A 276 -9.03 26.64 8.10
N LYS A 277 -9.33 27.78 7.47
CA LYS A 277 -10.42 28.70 7.85
C LYS A 277 -11.76 28.39 7.21
N THR A 278 -11.76 27.78 6.02
CA THR A 278 -12.97 27.56 5.20
C THR A 278 -13.47 26.12 5.21
N PHE A 279 -12.75 25.20 5.86
CA PHE A 279 -13.12 23.79 5.92
C PHE A 279 -14.43 23.56 6.72
N PRO A 280 -15.50 23.04 6.10
CA PRO A 280 -16.82 22.88 6.73
C PRO A 280 -16.92 21.62 7.64
N GLY A 281 -15.81 21.21 8.25
CA GLY A 281 -15.74 20.02 9.11
C GLY A 281 -15.71 18.69 8.34
N MET A 282 -15.48 17.60 9.07
CA MET A 282 -15.60 16.24 8.53
C MET A 282 -17.07 15.94 8.17
N ILE A 283 -17.29 15.06 7.20
CA ILE A 283 -18.59 14.42 6.98
C ILE A 283 -18.70 13.25 7.99
N GLU A 284 -19.93 12.92 8.40
CA GLU A 284 -20.19 11.71 9.19
C GLU A 284 -19.85 10.43 8.41
N SER A 285 -19.74 9.30 9.10
CA SER A 285 -19.48 8.03 8.41
C SER A 285 -20.69 7.60 7.59
N THR A 286 -20.51 7.34 6.31
CA THR A 286 -21.55 6.74 5.45
C THR A 286 -21.98 5.35 5.96
N PRO A 287 -23.13 4.81 5.53
CA PRO A 287 -23.52 3.44 5.85
C PRO A 287 -22.43 2.43 5.45
N LEU A 288 -21.94 2.48 4.21
CA LEU A 288 -20.77 1.70 3.73
C LEU A 288 -19.57 1.78 4.68
N SER A 289 -19.17 3.00 5.08
CA SER A 289 -18.03 3.18 6.00
C SER A 289 -18.25 2.53 7.35
N ARG A 290 -19.49 2.46 7.84
CA ARG A 290 -19.84 1.78 9.11
C ARG A 290 -19.89 0.26 8.94
N ALA A 291 -20.49 -0.25 7.86
CA ALA A 291 -20.56 -1.69 7.57
C ALA A 291 -19.16 -2.32 7.38
N LEU A 292 -18.28 -1.66 6.62
CA LEU A 292 -16.90 -2.11 6.41
C LEU A 292 -16.07 -2.05 7.72
N ALA A 293 -16.28 -1.03 8.57
CA ALA A 293 -15.59 -0.91 9.85
C ALA A 293 -16.03 -1.98 10.87
N GLN A 294 -17.30 -2.37 10.86
CA GLN A 294 -17.84 -3.46 11.69
C GLN A 294 -17.16 -4.81 11.38
N GLN A 295 -16.72 -5.00 10.13
CA GLN A 295 -15.95 -6.17 9.68
C GLN A 295 -14.42 -6.04 9.90
N GLY A 296 -13.98 -5.00 10.62
CA GLY A 296 -12.59 -4.85 11.06
C GLY A 296 -11.68 -4.00 10.16
N LEU A 297 -12.20 -3.41 9.07
CA LEU A 297 -11.43 -2.44 8.29
C LEU A 297 -11.19 -1.17 9.13
N LYS A 298 -9.96 -0.63 9.07
CA LYS A 298 -9.49 0.45 9.94
C LYS A 298 -10.00 1.84 9.52
N ILE A 299 -11.32 2.00 9.47
CA ILE A 299 -12.00 3.24 9.07
C ILE A 299 -12.38 4.05 10.32
N PRO A 300 -11.97 5.33 10.45
CA PRO A 300 -12.31 6.15 11.61
C PRO A 300 -13.79 6.57 11.59
N ILE A 301 -14.61 5.94 12.43
CA ILE A 301 -16.04 6.22 12.53
C ILE A 301 -16.33 7.55 13.25
N ARG A 302 -17.29 8.31 12.71
CA ARG A 302 -17.76 9.60 13.25
C ARG A 302 -19.29 9.63 13.25
N ASN A 303 -19.87 9.96 14.40
CA ASN A 303 -21.31 10.08 14.62
C ASN A 303 -21.70 11.56 14.83
N THR A 304 -22.87 11.95 14.33
CA THR A 304 -23.35 13.34 14.29
C THR A 304 -24.07 13.74 15.59
N GLN A 305 -23.44 13.51 16.75
CA GLN A 305 -24.05 13.75 18.07
C GLN A 305 -23.43 14.90 18.89
N ASP A 306 -22.30 15.47 18.47
CA ASP A 306 -21.64 16.60 19.14
C ASP A 306 -21.98 17.96 18.49
N ALA A 307 -23.28 18.26 18.35
CA ALA A 307 -23.78 19.50 17.75
C ALA A 307 -25.07 20.00 18.43
N ASN A 308 -24.99 20.29 19.74
CA ASN A 308 -26.08 20.81 20.56
C ASN A 308 -25.53 21.67 21.72
#